data_AF-A0A1F9RZC5-F1
#
_entry.id   AF-A0A1F9RZC5-F1
#
_cell.length_a   1.000
_cell.length_b   1.000
_cell.length_c   1.000
_cell.angle_alpha   90.00
_cell.angle_beta   90.00
_cell.angle_gamma   90.00
#
_symmetry.space_group_name_H-M   'P 1'
#
loop_
_entity.id
_entity.type
_entity.pdbx_description
1 polymer ?
#
loop_
_entity_poly.entity_id
_entity_poly.type
_entity_poly.pdbx_seq_one_letter_code
_entity_poly.pdbx_strand_id
1 'polypeptide(L)'
;MWRLLQDALLGTFGALSGPEPVLYYRKPDAVPGAWRPEEGEEPVEDSSRKYTVAVPAHRVDELRALLRRAGNSFDQRVMYLEVGGYAEFLEVRPEDGFLEV
;
A
#
# COMPACT_ATOMS: atom_id res chain seq x y z
N MET A 1 -0.05 -9.77 -9.24
CA MET A 1 0.07 -8.36 -8.84
C MET A 1 -0.24 -8.16 -7.36
N TRP A 2 -1.48 -8.33 -6.86
CA TRP A 2 -1.78 -8.06 -5.44
C TRP A 2 -1.02 -8.89 -4.39
N ARG A 3 -0.61 -10.11 -4.74
CA ARG A 3 0.27 -10.91 -3.87
C ARG A 3 1.66 -10.30 -3.70
N LEU A 4 2.14 -9.52 -4.68
CA LEU A 4 3.48 -8.94 -4.68
C LEU A 4 3.74 -8.05 -3.46
N LEU A 5 2.79 -7.17 -3.11
CA LEU A 5 2.92 -6.33 -1.91
C LEU A 5 2.87 -7.17 -0.63
N GLN A 6 2.06 -8.23 -0.61
CA GLN A 6 1.92 -9.11 0.55
C GLN A 6 3.21 -9.91 0.77
N ASP A 7 3.76 -10.46 -0.31
CA ASP A 7 5.03 -11.18 -0.32
C ASP A 7 6.19 -10.25 0.09
N ALA A 8 6.20 -9.00 -0.42
CA ALA A 8 7.20 -8.01 -0.05
C ALA A 8 7.13 -7.61 1.44
N LEU A 9 5.92 -7.41 1.98
CA LEU A 9 5.70 -7.11 3.40
C LEU A 9 6.17 -8.26 4.28
N LEU A 10 5.81 -9.50 3.92
CA LEU A 10 6.26 -10.71 4.61
C LEU A 10 7.79 -10.87 4.55
N GLY A 11 8.39 -10.72 3.37
CA GLY A 11 9.83 -10.85 3.19
C GLY A 11 10.62 -9.78 3.95
N THR A 12 10.09 -8.55 4.04
CA THR A 12 10.80 -7.43 4.67
C THR A 12 10.64 -7.40 6.20
N PHE A 13 9.43 -7.64 6.69
CA PHE A 13 9.10 -7.44 8.11
C PHE A 13 8.92 -8.75 8.89
N GLY A 14 8.79 -9.89 8.20
CA GLY A 14 8.52 -11.17 8.85
C GLY A 14 7.17 -11.22 9.58
N ALA A 15 6.31 -10.21 9.40
CA ALA A 15 5.07 -10.06 10.12
C ALA A 15 4.01 -9.34 9.27
N LEU A 16 2.80 -9.91 9.24
CA LEU A 16 1.55 -9.23 8.90
C LEU A 16 0.67 -9.36 10.14
N SER A 17 0.23 -8.25 10.74
CA SER A 17 -0.83 -8.29 11.76
C SER A 17 -2.14 -7.83 11.15
N GLY A 18 -3.07 -8.76 10.99
CA GLY A 18 -4.51 -8.48 11.12
C GLY A 18 -4.99 -9.01 12.47
N PRO A 19 -6.20 -8.62 12.92
CA PRO A 19 -6.82 -9.21 14.11
C PRO A 19 -6.77 -10.74 14.01
N GLU A 20 -6.14 -11.36 15.01
CA GLU A 20 -5.96 -12.80 15.18
C GLU A 20 -7.31 -13.50 14.98
N PRO A 21 -7.46 -14.46 14.04
CA PRO A 21 -6.47 -15.50 13.75
C PRO A 21 -6.29 -15.79 12.25
N VAL A 22 -5.11 -16.32 11.90
CA VAL A 22 -4.82 -17.08 10.67
C VAL A 22 -4.83 -16.27 9.37
N LEU A 23 -3.67 -16.16 8.73
CA LEU A 23 -3.33 -16.63 7.37
C LEU A 23 -4.50 -16.99 6.41
N TYR A 24 -5.55 -16.17 6.38
CA TYR A 24 -6.61 -16.20 5.40
C TYR A 24 -6.57 -14.87 4.70
N TYR A 25 -5.84 -14.89 3.59
CA TYR A 25 -6.13 -14.08 2.42
C TYR A 25 -7.62 -14.23 2.04
N ARG A 26 -8.53 -13.59 2.76
CA ARG A 26 -9.91 -13.41 2.30
C ARG A 26 -10.14 -11.93 2.10
N LYS A 27 -9.75 -11.52 0.88
CA LYS A 27 -10.14 -10.29 0.22
C LYS A 27 -9.88 -9.05 1.09
N PRO A 28 -8.70 -8.42 0.97
CA PRO A 28 -8.55 -7.03 1.42
C PRO A 28 -9.76 -6.28 0.89
N ASP A 29 -10.46 -5.54 1.76
CA ASP A 29 -11.69 -4.87 1.39
C ASP A 29 -11.42 -4.05 0.12
N ALA A 30 -12.15 -4.40 -0.94
CA ALA A 30 -12.12 -3.61 -2.16
C ALA A 30 -12.83 -2.31 -1.81
N VAL A 31 -12.08 -1.22 -1.76
CA VAL A 31 -12.61 0.10 -1.51
C VAL A 31 -12.87 0.71 -2.88
N PRO A 32 -14.14 0.89 -3.31
CA PRO A 32 -14.42 1.63 -4.53
C PRO A 32 -13.96 3.07 -4.33
N GLY A 33 -13.28 3.59 -5.33
CA GLY A 33 -12.85 4.97 -5.37
C GLY A 33 -13.07 5.56 -6.74
N ALA A 34 -12.76 6.85 -6.84
CA ALA A 34 -12.66 7.53 -8.11
C ALA A 34 -11.62 8.62 -7.98
N TRP A 35 -10.83 8.82 -9.03
CA TRP A 35 -9.87 9.92 -9.10
C TRP A 35 -10.06 10.68 -10.39
N ARG A 36 -9.73 11.97 -10.38
CA ARG A 36 -9.78 12.82 -11.56
C ARG A 36 -8.35 13.15 -11.99
N PRO A 37 -7.94 12.86 -13.24
CA PRO A 37 -6.57 13.11 -13.68
C PRO A 37 -6.21 14.59 -13.76
N GLU A 38 -7.10 15.40 -14.36
CA GLU A 38 -6.95 16.84 -14.52
C GLU A 38 -8.28 17.59 -14.33
N GLU A 39 -8.22 18.88 -14.04
CA GLU A 39 -9.43 19.71 -13.87
C GLU A 39 -10.21 19.78 -15.20
N GLY A 40 -11.48 19.34 -15.17
CA GLY A 40 -12.33 19.27 -16.36
C GLY A 40 -12.40 17.89 -17.01
N GLU A 41 -11.58 16.93 -16.59
CA GLU A 41 -11.70 15.53 -17.04
C GLU A 41 -12.74 14.73 -16.22
N GLU A 42 -13.26 13.69 -16.86
CA GLU A 42 -14.20 12.76 -16.21
C GLU A 42 -13.49 11.94 -15.11
N PRO A 43 -14.14 11.71 -13.96
CA PRO A 43 -13.60 10.83 -12.94
C PRO A 43 -13.41 9.40 -13.46
N VAL A 44 -12.25 8.82 -13.15
CA VAL A 44 -11.93 7.42 -13.41
C VAL A 44 -12.26 6.62 -12.17
N GLU A 45 -13.18 5.66 -12.29
CA GLU A 45 -13.46 4.70 -11.22
C GLU A 45 -12.24 3.82 -10.96
N ASP A 46 -11.90 3.63 -9.68
CA ASP A 46 -10.83 2.75 -9.26
C ASP A 46 -11.28 1.79 -8.15
N SER A 47 -10.40 0.83 -7.87
CA SER A 47 -10.57 -0.04 -6.72
C SER A 47 -9.26 -0.09 -5.95
N SER A 48 -9.32 0.30 -4.69
CA SER A 48 -8.22 0.27 -3.75
C SER A 48 -8.32 -0.93 -2.81
N ARG A 49 -7.23 -1.24 -2.11
CA ARG A 49 -7.20 -2.28 -1.06
C ARG A 49 -6.58 -1.73 0.20
N LYS A 50 -7.24 -1.98 1.33
CA LYS A 50 -6.72 -1.66 2.66
C LYS A 50 -5.94 -2.83 3.24
N TYR A 51 -4.76 -2.56 3.79
CA TYR A 51 -3.95 -3.52 4.53
C TYR A 51 -3.68 -2.98 5.93
N THR A 52 -3.63 -3.86 6.92
CA THR A 52 -3.17 -3.55 8.28
C THR A 52 -1.95 -4.40 8.56
N VAL A 53 -0.90 -3.78 9.12
CA VAL A 53 0.38 -4.42 9.43
C VAL A 53 0.89 -3.93 10.77
N ALA A 54 1.53 -4.80 11.54
CA ALA A 54 2.27 -4.42 12.75
C ALA A 54 3.73 -4.40 12.37
N VAL A 55 4.33 -3.23 12.54
CA VAL A 55 5.74 -2.99 12.26
C VAL A 55 6.32 -2.27 13.49
N PRO A 56 7.52 -2.65 13.96
CA PRO A 56 8.19 -1.89 15.01
C PRO A 56 8.34 -0.42 14.62
N ALA A 57 8.13 0.50 15.56
CA ALA A 57 8.13 1.95 15.27
C ALA A 57 9.39 2.43 14.52
N HIS A 58 10.56 1.86 14.84
CA HIS A 58 11.84 2.20 14.21
C HIS A 58 11.98 1.71 12.75
N ARG A 59 11.06 0.86 12.26
CA ARG A 59 11.04 0.34 10.89
C ARG A 59 9.93 0.95 10.02
N VAL A 60 9.19 1.94 10.52
CA VAL A 60 8.12 2.60 9.75
C VAL A 60 8.68 3.31 8.53
N ASP A 61 9.90 3.86 8.58
CA ASP A 61 10.55 4.44 7.40
C ASP A 61 10.84 3.40 6.30
N GLU A 62 11.20 2.17 6.70
CA GLU A 62 11.34 1.06 5.75
C GLU A 62 9.98 0.71 5.11
N LEU A 63 8.89 0.76 5.88
CA LEU A 63 7.53 0.54 5.37
C LEU A 63 7.15 1.63 4.35
N ARG A 64 7.45 2.90 4.63
CA ARG A 64 7.22 4.01 3.69
C ARG A 64 7.96 3.77 2.37
N ALA A 65 9.24 3.40 2.43
CA ALA A 65 10.05 3.11 1.24
C ALA A 65 9.48 1.93 0.44
N LEU A 66 9.05 0.86 1.12
CA LEU A 66 8.40 -0.28 0.48
C LEU A 66 7.09 0.11 -0.20
N LEU A 67 6.26 0.92 0.45
CA LEU A 67 4.99 1.37 -0.13
C LEU A 67 5.20 2.25 -1.36
N ARG A 68 6.20 3.14 -1.38
CA ARG A 68 6.53 3.92 -2.58
C ARG A 68 6.91 3.02 -3.76
N ARG A 69 7.73 1.99 -3.54
CA ARG A 69 8.04 0.95 -4.54
C ARG A 69 6.81 0.18 -5.03
N ALA A 70 5.92 -0.14 -4.09
CA ALA A 70 4.65 -0.79 -4.41
C ALA A 70 3.78 0.12 -5.28
N GLY A 71 3.78 1.42 -5.01
CA GLY A 71 3.08 2.41 -5.82
C GLY A 71 3.51 2.36 -7.28
N ASN A 72 4.83 2.40 -7.55
CA ASN A 72 5.36 2.24 -8.91
C ASN A 72 4.96 0.89 -9.54
N SER A 73 4.92 -0.19 -8.74
CA SER A 73 4.58 -1.54 -9.23
C SER A 73 3.09 -1.73 -9.55
N PHE A 74 2.24 -0.82 -9.10
CA PHE A 74 0.78 -0.84 -9.31
C PHE A 74 0.26 0.40 -10.04
N ASP A 75 1.17 1.19 -10.64
CA ASP A 75 0.87 2.45 -11.31
C ASP A 75 0.07 3.44 -10.44
N GLN A 76 0.33 3.44 -9.13
CA GLN A 76 -0.30 4.36 -8.17
C GLN A 76 0.57 5.60 -7.99
N ARG A 77 -0.03 6.79 -8.14
CA ARG A 77 0.66 8.07 -7.92
C ARG A 77 0.86 8.40 -6.43
N VAL A 78 -0.01 7.86 -5.58
CA VAL A 78 -0.02 8.13 -4.13
C VAL A 78 -0.39 6.87 -3.37
N MET A 79 0.29 6.61 -2.26
CA MET A 79 -0.07 5.56 -1.30
C MET A 79 -0.59 6.18 -0.01
N TYR A 80 -1.74 5.72 0.48
CA TYR A 80 -2.25 6.10 1.79
C TYR A 80 -1.66 5.22 2.89
N LEU A 81 -1.12 5.83 3.95
CA LEU A 81 -0.57 5.14 5.12
C LEU A 81 -1.11 5.79 6.40
N GLU A 82 -1.59 4.97 7.34
CA GLU A 82 -1.99 5.42 8.67
C GLU A 82 -1.15 4.71 9.73
N VAL A 83 -0.47 5.47 10.60
CA VAL A 83 0.39 4.96 11.68
C VAL A 83 -0.04 5.60 13.00
N GLY A 84 -0.54 4.80 13.94
CA GLY A 84 -0.93 5.30 15.27
C GLY A 84 -2.00 6.39 15.23
N GLY A 85 -2.91 6.36 14.24
CA GLY A 85 -3.94 7.39 14.03
C GLY A 85 -3.48 8.62 13.25
N TYR A 86 -2.20 8.69 12.84
CA TYR A 86 -1.71 9.73 11.94
C TYR A 86 -1.71 9.23 10.49
N ALA A 87 -2.47 9.90 9.64
CA ALA A 87 -2.56 9.60 8.22
C ALA A 87 -1.57 10.44 7.39
N GLU A 88 -0.90 9.79 6.44
CA GLU A 88 -0.01 10.42 5.48
C GLU A 88 -0.24 9.89 4.06
N PHE A 89 0.03 10.75 3.08
CA PHE A 89 -0.02 10.42 1.66
C PHE A 89 1.42 10.38 1.13
N LEU A 90 1.86 9.20 0.70
CA LEU A 90 3.19 9.00 0.14
C LEU A 90 3.14 9.23 -1.37
N GLU A 91 3.66 10.35 -1.84
CA GLU A 91 3.83 10.59 -3.28
C GLU A 91 4.80 9.58 -3.88
N VAL A 92 4.38 8.91 -4.96
CA VAL A 92 5.21 7.92 -5.64
C VAL A 92 5.98 8.61 -6.75
N ARG A 93 7.30 8.41 -6.78
CA ARG A 93 8.17 8.99 -7.79
C ARG A 93 8.94 7.90 -8.54
N PRO A 94 9.31 8.14 -9.81
CA PRO A 94 10.07 7.16 -10.58
C PRO A 94 11.37 6.69 -9.88
N GLU A 95 12.04 7.58 -9.15
CA GLU A 95 13.26 7.26 -8.40
C GLU A 95 13.07 6.32 -7.21
N ASP A 96 11.84 6.12 -6.73
CA ASP A 96 11.56 5.19 -5.62
C ASP A 96 11.80 3.73 -6.03
N GLY A 97 11.82 3.43 -7.33
CA GLY A 97 12.02 2.09 -7.88
C GLY A 97 10.77 1.20 -7.79
N PHE A 98 10.90 -0.08 -8.12
CA PHE A 98 9.82 -1.06 -8.13
C PHE A 98 10.02 -2.12 -7.05
N LEU A 99 8.98 -2.87 -6.70
CA LEU A 99 9.15 -4.07 -5.88
C LEU A 99 9.97 -5.09 -6.66
N GLU A 100 11.07 -5.56 -6.07
CA GLU A 100 11.87 -6.66 -6.59
C GLU A 100 11.09 -7.97 -6.40
N VAL A 101 11.12 -8.85 -7.40
CA VAL A 101 10.44 -10.16 -7.41
C VAL A 101 11.44 -11.26 -7.09
#